data_AF-A0A1Q8Y939-F1
#
_entry.id   AF-A0A1Q8Y939-F1
#
_cell.length_a   1.000
_cell.length_b   1.000
_cell.length_c   1.000
_cell.angle_alpha   90.00
_cell.angle_beta   90.00
_cell.angle_gamma   90.00
#
_symmetry.space_group_name_H-M   'P 1'
#
loop_
_entity.id
_entity.type
_entity.pdbx_description
1 polymer ?
#
loop_
_entity_poly.entity_id
_entity_poly.type
_entity_poly.pdbx_seq_one_letter_code
_entity_poly.pdbx_strand_id
1 'polypeptide(L)'
;MGFTMSFSKFDFTEPTDYVSQVDRLRYFNASVLYDKVIEDNIKRLISELSDKDRAAFHDQGQKNDDEIRAFFRVVNHFDDAQEKEKSCLFKRLMAGKDPLPIAPPLSWSYPWYEVIEDDGPWPISISRLTETVDVLIRQGIDFNTAQRFTGIDIHQCLWTVLERRSATCCIVSFRKWVNFGYVWSLERHAVEAYTSRSHITAINNSRFIGKVKTIDDLRLVELGRVEKKLNCLMWARDGVEAQTFIDKQRAISILSELSANAQVRAGLELAFERKHAGLSVTPSRDEVLVLAERGVSKILKDGYFVREEDGMLMAYEWSLSAVSKGDLKSVFKPATEKVCG
;
A
#
# COMPACT_ATOMS: atom_id res chain seq x y z
N MET A 1 0.90 22.48 55.52
CA MET A 1 0.59 23.00 54.16
C MET A 1 0.04 21.84 53.36
N GLY A 2 -1.28 21.74 53.24
CA GLY A 2 -1.96 20.67 52.51
C GLY A 2 -2.64 21.26 51.28
N PHE A 3 -2.31 20.75 50.09
CA PHE A 3 -2.99 21.08 48.84
C PHE A 3 -4.24 20.21 48.73
N THR A 4 -5.41 20.87 48.67
CA THR A 4 -6.69 20.25 48.30
C THR A 4 -6.86 20.40 46.80
N MET A 5 -6.89 19.28 46.06
CA MET A 5 -7.32 19.26 44.65
C MET A 5 -8.83 19.46 44.60
N SER A 6 -9.31 20.51 43.93
CA SER A 6 -10.72 20.69 43.66
C SER A 6 -11.12 19.89 42.41
N PHE A 7 -12.03 18.93 42.58
CA PHE A 7 -12.76 18.36 41.46
C PHE A 7 -13.84 19.37 41.05
N SER A 8 -13.73 19.93 39.83
CA SER A 8 -14.82 20.72 39.26
C SER A 8 -16.03 19.82 39.03
N LYS A 9 -17.16 20.21 39.64
CA LYS A 9 -18.47 19.61 39.38
C LYS A 9 -18.83 19.84 37.91
N PHE A 10 -19.07 18.77 37.17
CA PHE A 10 -19.75 18.84 35.88
C PHE A 10 -21.24 19.12 36.13
N ASP A 11 -21.73 20.28 35.70
CA ASP A 11 -23.15 20.62 35.72
C ASP A 11 -23.89 19.83 34.62
N PHE A 12 -24.84 18.99 35.04
CA PHE A 12 -25.73 18.18 34.19
C PHE A 12 -27.08 18.89 33.99
N THR A 13 -27.10 20.12 33.46
CA THR A 13 -28.34 20.92 33.36
C THR A 13 -28.71 21.37 31.94
N GLU A 14 -28.54 20.50 30.95
CA GLU A 14 -29.30 20.60 29.69
C GLU A 14 -29.76 19.19 29.26
N PRO A 15 -30.98 19.02 28.72
CA PRO A 15 -31.42 17.77 28.13
C PRO A 15 -30.64 17.54 26.83
N THR A 16 -29.41 17.10 27.01
CA THR A 16 -28.55 16.62 25.94
C THR A 16 -29.20 15.37 25.40
N ASP A 17 -29.56 15.43 24.13
CA ASP A 17 -30.11 14.35 23.33
C ASP A 17 -29.49 13.01 23.76
N TYR A 18 -30.29 12.02 24.15
CA TYR A 18 -29.83 10.74 24.68
C TYR A 18 -28.78 10.09 23.75
N VAL A 19 -28.94 10.30 22.44
CA VAL A 19 -27.99 9.90 21.40
C VAL A 19 -26.60 10.51 21.64
N SER A 20 -26.52 11.79 22.00
CA SER A 20 -25.26 12.49 22.30
C SER A 20 -24.57 12.00 23.58
N GLN A 21 -25.33 11.54 24.59
CA GLN A 21 -24.75 10.97 25.81
C GLN A 21 -24.18 9.58 25.56
N VAL A 22 -24.89 8.76 24.78
CA VAL A 22 -24.42 7.43 24.36
C VAL A 22 -23.14 7.55 23.54
N ASP A 23 -23.07 8.50 22.61
CA ASP A 23 -21.86 8.71 21.80
C ASP A 23 -20.68 9.22 22.63
N ARG A 24 -20.91 10.08 23.63
CA ARG A 24 -19.87 10.50 24.59
C ARG A 24 -19.34 9.34 25.43
N LEU A 25 -20.23 8.48 25.93
CA LEU A 25 -19.82 7.29 26.69
C LEU A 25 -19.04 6.29 25.82
N ARG A 26 -19.48 6.08 24.58
CA ARG A 26 -18.74 5.25 23.60
C ARG A 26 -17.35 5.81 23.34
N TYR A 27 -17.24 7.12 23.10
CA TYR A 27 -15.97 7.79 22.89
C TYR A 27 -15.03 7.64 24.09
N PHE A 28 -15.54 7.89 25.29
CA PHE A 28 -14.76 7.75 26.52
C PHE A 28 -14.23 6.32 26.69
N ASN A 29 -15.10 5.32 26.55
CA ASN A 29 -14.72 3.91 26.65
C ASN A 29 -13.70 3.51 25.58
N ALA A 30 -13.91 3.95 24.33
CA ALA A 30 -12.99 3.70 23.24
C ALA A 30 -11.63 4.36 23.49
N SER A 31 -11.58 5.57 24.06
CA SER A 31 -10.32 6.26 24.38
C SER A 31 -9.55 5.54 25.48
N VAL A 32 -10.20 5.15 26.57
CA VAL A 32 -9.56 4.41 27.66
C VAL A 32 -9.00 3.08 27.15
N LEU A 33 -9.78 2.36 26.35
CA LEU A 33 -9.34 1.09 25.78
C LEU A 33 -8.23 1.26 24.73
N TYR A 34 -8.29 2.32 23.93
CA TYR A 34 -7.24 2.69 22.97
C TYR A 34 -5.91 2.90 23.68
N ASP A 35 -5.89 3.76 24.70
CA ASP A 35 -4.67 4.07 25.46
C ASP A 35 -4.09 2.81 26.11
N LYS A 36 -4.96 1.94 26.64
CA LYS A 36 -4.55 0.64 27.19
C LYS A 36 -3.92 -0.28 26.13
N VAL A 37 -4.56 -0.44 24.96
CA VAL A 37 -4.07 -1.33 23.90
C VAL A 37 -2.76 -0.83 23.31
N ILE A 38 -2.62 0.48 23.08
CA ILE A 38 -1.36 1.07 22.63
C ILE A 38 -0.26 0.79 23.66
N GLU A 39 -0.55 0.99 24.93
CA GLU A 39 0.43 0.79 25.99
C GLU A 39 0.87 -0.68 26.13
N ASP A 40 -0.08 -1.62 26.06
CA ASP A 40 0.22 -3.05 26.09
C ASP A 40 1.02 -3.49 24.83
N ASN A 41 0.76 -2.88 23.68
CA ASN A 41 1.56 -3.11 22.46
C ASN A 41 2.98 -2.58 22.61
N ILE A 42 3.19 -1.39 23.17
CA ILE A 42 4.52 -0.81 23.39
C ILE A 42 5.34 -1.70 24.34
N LYS A 43 4.75 -2.13 25.47
CA LYS A 43 5.41 -3.05 26.39
C LYS A 43 5.84 -4.35 25.70
N ARG A 44 4.97 -4.90 24.86
CA ARG A 44 5.27 -6.12 24.09
C ARG A 44 6.40 -5.90 23.10
N LEU A 45 6.37 -4.80 22.34
CA LEU A 45 7.43 -4.45 21.39
C LEU A 45 8.79 -4.35 22.10
N ILE A 46 8.85 -3.64 23.22
CA ILE A 46 10.08 -3.50 24.02
C ILE A 46 10.56 -4.87 24.51
N SER A 47 9.66 -5.72 25.00
CA SER A 47 10.02 -7.08 25.46
C SER A 47 10.53 -7.99 24.33
N GLU A 48 10.18 -7.69 23.08
CA GLU A 48 10.60 -8.45 21.89
C GLU A 48 11.86 -7.86 21.23
N LEU A 49 12.37 -6.70 21.67
CA LEU A 49 13.59 -6.11 21.12
C LEU A 49 14.81 -6.97 21.42
N SER A 50 15.61 -7.24 20.38
CA SER A 50 16.92 -7.88 20.55
C SER A 50 17.92 -6.93 21.20
N ASP A 51 19.00 -7.47 21.77
CA ASP A 51 20.10 -6.66 22.31
C ASP A 51 20.68 -5.70 21.27
N LYS A 52 20.72 -6.13 20.00
CA LYS A 52 21.16 -5.30 18.87
C LYS A 52 20.22 -4.12 18.62
N ASP A 53 18.91 -4.35 18.64
CA ASP A 53 17.94 -3.27 18.42
C ASP A 53 17.96 -2.27 19.57
N ARG A 54 18.10 -2.77 20.81
CA ARG A 54 18.30 -1.94 22.00
C ARG A 54 19.55 -1.07 21.88
N ALA A 55 20.67 -1.65 21.45
CA ALA A 55 21.91 -0.89 21.19
C ALA A 55 21.70 0.22 20.15
N ALA A 56 20.94 -0.03 19.07
CA ALA A 56 20.64 1.00 18.07
C ALA A 56 19.82 2.18 18.63
N PHE A 57 18.89 1.92 19.56
CA PHE A 57 18.18 2.98 20.29
C PHE A 57 19.12 3.74 21.24
N HIS A 58 20.05 3.05 21.91
CA HIS A 58 21.08 3.70 22.73
C HIS A 58 21.95 4.66 21.91
N ASP A 59 22.36 4.26 20.70
CA ASP A 59 23.13 5.11 19.79
C ASP A 59 22.34 6.34 19.33
N GLN A 60 21.01 6.25 19.27
CA GLN A 60 20.10 7.36 18.98
C GLN A 60 19.73 8.20 20.21
N GLY A 61 20.35 7.89 21.36
CA GLY A 61 20.22 8.66 22.60
C GLY A 61 19.13 8.17 23.56
N GLN A 62 18.40 7.08 23.26
CA GLN A 62 17.47 6.45 24.20
C GLN A 62 18.23 5.47 25.11
N LYS A 63 18.52 5.89 26.33
CA LYS A 63 19.44 5.23 27.27
C LYS A 63 18.84 4.10 28.08
N ASN A 64 17.52 3.90 28.02
CA ASN A 64 16.82 2.87 28.80
C ASN A 64 15.44 2.57 28.19
N ASP A 65 14.79 1.53 28.69
CA ASP A 65 13.47 1.09 28.23
C ASP A 65 12.37 2.13 28.41
N ASP A 66 12.46 3.01 29.42
CA ASP A 66 11.49 4.08 29.63
C ASP A 66 11.60 5.17 28.54
N GLU A 67 12.82 5.49 28.11
CA GLU A 67 13.06 6.41 26.99
C GLU A 67 12.65 5.79 25.64
N ILE A 68 12.90 4.49 25.44
CA ILE A 68 12.41 3.75 24.27
C ILE A 68 10.88 3.71 24.26
N ARG A 69 10.25 3.50 25.42
CA ARG A 69 8.80 3.54 25.61
C ARG A 69 8.22 4.91 25.30
N ALA A 70 8.85 5.98 25.79
CA ALA A 70 8.46 7.36 25.49
C ALA A 70 8.56 7.64 23.98
N PHE A 71 9.64 7.20 23.33
CA PHE A 71 9.79 7.29 21.88
C PHE A 71 8.64 6.56 21.15
N PHE A 72 8.34 5.31 21.52
CA PHE A 72 7.24 4.58 20.89
C PHE A 72 5.88 5.21 21.14
N ARG A 73 5.65 5.85 22.28
CA ARG A 73 4.43 6.63 22.51
C ARG A 73 4.33 7.78 21.51
N VAL A 74 5.38 8.58 21.35
CA VAL A 74 5.37 9.69 20.39
C VAL A 74 5.09 9.21 18.96
N VAL A 75 5.60 8.03 18.59
CA VAL A 75 5.43 7.49 17.22
C VAL A 75 4.08 6.80 16.99
N ASN A 76 3.51 6.15 18.02
CA ASN A 76 2.33 5.27 17.85
C ASN A 76 1.08 5.74 18.58
N HIS A 77 1.18 6.77 19.43
CA HIS A 77 0.08 7.28 20.23
C HIS A 77 -0.29 8.69 19.77
N PHE A 78 -1.60 8.91 19.68
CA PHE A 78 -2.18 10.20 19.35
C PHE A 78 -2.80 10.73 20.64
N ASP A 79 -2.20 11.74 21.24
CA ASP A 79 -2.71 12.33 22.48
C ASP A 79 -3.93 13.22 22.22
N ASP A 80 -3.99 13.86 21.03
CA ASP A 80 -5.10 14.72 20.65
C ASP A 80 -6.33 13.95 20.14
N ALA A 81 -7.51 14.42 20.50
CA ALA A 81 -8.79 13.83 20.11
C ALA A 81 -8.96 13.75 18.59
N GLN A 82 -8.60 14.81 17.86
CA GLN A 82 -8.74 14.84 16.39
C GLN A 82 -7.77 13.87 15.71
N GLU A 83 -6.63 13.59 16.34
CA GLU A 83 -5.66 12.63 15.85
C GLU A 83 -6.07 11.19 16.15
N LYS A 84 -6.63 10.91 17.34
CA LYS A 84 -7.21 9.59 17.66
C LYS A 84 -8.29 9.19 16.66
N GLU A 85 -9.11 10.13 16.20
CA GLU A 85 -10.13 9.86 15.18
C GLU A 85 -9.56 9.42 13.83
N LYS A 86 -8.28 9.68 13.53
CA LYS A 86 -7.59 9.16 12.35
C LYS A 86 -7.11 7.71 12.52
N SER A 87 -7.00 7.23 13.76
CA SER A 87 -6.52 5.89 14.08
C SER A 87 -7.53 4.81 13.70
N CYS A 88 -7.11 3.84 12.90
CA CYS A 88 -7.94 2.68 12.52
C CYS A 88 -8.34 1.84 13.75
N LEU A 89 -7.47 1.74 14.77
CA LEU A 89 -7.80 1.05 16.02
C LEU A 89 -8.88 1.82 16.79
N PHE A 90 -8.76 3.15 16.91
CA PHE A 90 -9.78 3.93 17.61
C PHE A 90 -11.14 3.85 16.90
N LYS A 91 -11.18 3.96 15.57
CA LYS A 91 -12.40 3.77 14.77
C LYS A 91 -13.04 2.39 14.99
N ARG A 92 -12.22 1.34 15.09
CA ARG A 92 -12.68 -0.02 15.41
C ARG A 92 -13.35 -0.08 16.79
N LEU A 93 -12.72 0.50 17.81
CA LEU A 93 -13.27 0.53 19.17
C LEU A 93 -14.56 1.36 19.23
N MET A 94 -14.62 2.48 18.51
CA MET A 94 -15.84 3.30 18.37
C MET A 94 -17.00 2.54 17.72
N ALA A 95 -16.70 1.61 16.81
CA ALA A 95 -17.68 0.69 16.23
C ALA A 95 -18.09 -0.45 17.17
N GLY A 96 -17.61 -0.46 18.42
CA GLY A 96 -17.91 -1.49 19.41
C GLY A 96 -17.20 -2.82 19.16
N LYS A 97 -16.19 -2.86 18.28
CA LYS A 97 -15.39 -4.07 18.01
C LYS A 97 -14.19 -4.14 18.97
N ASP A 98 -13.95 -5.32 19.51
CA ASP A 98 -12.79 -5.58 20.38
C ASP A 98 -11.46 -5.43 19.63
N PRO A 99 -10.37 -5.03 20.31
CA PRO A 99 -9.04 -5.05 19.72
C PRO A 99 -8.64 -6.47 19.30
N LEU A 100 -7.86 -6.59 18.23
CA LEU A 100 -7.30 -7.88 17.81
C LEU A 100 -6.16 -8.31 18.77
N PRO A 101 -5.91 -9.62 18.94
CA PRO A 101 -4.91 -10.10 19.89
C PRO A 101 -3.47 -9.71 19.49
N ILE A 102 -3.25 -9.55 18.18
CA ILE A 102 -2.04 -9.01 17.58
C ILE A 102 -2.44 -8.04 16.46
N ALA A 103 -1.49 -7.22 16.02
CA ALA A 103 -1.72 -6.28 14.93
C ALA A 103 -2.14 -7.02 13.64
N PRO A 104 -3.16 -6.53 12.91
CA PRO A 104 -3.52 -7.10 11.61
C PRO A 104 -2.40 -6.87 10.58
N PRO A 105 -2.44 -7.55 9.42
CA PRO A 105 -1.69 -7.14 8.24
C PRO A 105 -1.96 -5.67 7.90
N LEU A 106 -1.05 -5.05 7.16
CA LEU A 106 -1.29 -3.72 6.60
C LEU A 106 -1.70 -3.83 5.13
N SER A 107 -2.49 -2.86 4.70
CA SER A 107 -2.79 -2.56 3.31
C SER A 107 -2.30 -1.14 3.04
N TRP A 108 -1.15 -0.99 2.38
CA TRP A 108 -0.55 0.32 2.07
C TRP A 108 -0.35 1.18 3.31
N SER A 109 0.28 0.60 4.34
CA SER A 109 0.55 1.21 5.66
C SER A 109 -0.67 1.39 6.58
N TYR A 110 -1.89 1.02 6.17
CA TYR A 110 -3.06 1.07 7.04
C TYR A 110 -3.43 -0.32 7.57
N PRO A 111 -3.81 -0.48 8.86
CA PRO A 111 -4.31 -1.74 9.39
C PRO A 111 -5.47 -2.30 8.57
N TRP A 112 -5.32 -3.55 8.13
CA TRP A 112 -6.29 -4.25 7.29
C TRP A 112 -7.10 -5.21 8.16
N TYR A 113 -8.21 -4.75 8.75
CA TYR A 113 -9.01 -5.58 9.64
C TYR A 113 -9.88 -6.57 8.87
N GLU A 114 -10.36 -6.16 7.70
CA GLU A 114 -11.29 -6.91 6.85
C GLU A 114 -10.68 -8.24 6.37
N VAL A 115 -9.36 -8.31 6.15
CA VAL A 115 -8.69 -9.58 5.79
C VAL A 115 -8.69 -10.61 6.92
N ILE A 116 -8.84 -10.16 8.17
CA ILE A 116 -9.01 -11.02 9.35
C ILE A 116 -10.49 -11.40 9.53
N GLU A 117 -11.39 -10.45 9.30
CA GLU A 117 -12.81 -10.57 9.67
C GLU A 117 -13.68 -11.22 8.59
N ASP A 118 -13.45 -10.94 7.31
CA ASP A 118 -14.25 -11.47 6.20
C ASP A 118 -13.45 -12.45 5.34
N ASP A 119 -14.14 -13.30 4.59
CA ASP A 119 -13.51 -14.43 3.89
C ASP A 119 -12.86 -14.03 2.55
N GLY A 120 -13.08 -12.78 2.10
CA GLY A 120 -12.68 -12.34 0.76
C GLY A 120 -13.65 -12.83 -0.34
N PRO A 121 -13.21 -12.90 -1.61
CA PRO A 121 -11.85 -12.65 -2.10
C PRO A 121 -11.48 -11.17 -2.07
N TRP A 122 -10.28 -10.89 -1.56
CA TRP A 122 -9.71 -9.56 -1.55
C TRP A 122 -8.72 -9.41 -2.69
N PRO A 123 -8.99 -8.56 -3.69
CA PRO A 123 -7.99 -8.26 -4.71
C PRO A 123 -6.82 -7.50 -4.11
N ILE A 124 -5.61 -7.91 -4.47
CA ILE A 124 -4.37 -7.40 -3.91
C ILE A 124 -3.37 -6.99 -4.99
N SER A 125 -2.46 -6.10 -4.60
CA SER A 125 -1.23 -5.85 -5.32
C SER A 125 -0.09 -6.64 -4.68
N ILE A 126 0.60 -7.42 -5.51
CA ILE A 126 1.86 -8.06 -5.15
C ILE A 126 2.98 -7.22 -5.71
N SER A 127 3.87 -6.73 -4.85
CA SER A 127 5.12 -6.14 -5.32
C SER A 127 6.06 -7.29 -5.70
N ARG A 128 6.79 -7.17 -6.81
CA ARG A 128 7.79 -8.17 -7.22
C ARG A 128 9.00 -8.09 -6.27
N LEU A 129 8.88 -8.60 -5.05
CA LEU A 129 10.01 -9.02 -4.23
C LEU A 129 10.58 -10.37 -4.69
N THR A 130 10.62 -10.63 -6.00
CA THR A 130 11.42 -11.72 -6.58
C THR A 130 12.93 -11.52 -6.33
N GLU A 131 13.34 -10.38 -5.78
CA GLU A 131 14.73 -10.12 -5.39
C GLU A 131 15.11 -10.67 -4.01
N THR A 132 14.17 -11.14 -3.18
CA THR A 132 14.53 -11.59 -1.82
C THR A 132 15.40 -12.86 -1.84
N VAL A 133 15.12 -13.82 -2.73
CA VAL A 133 15.92 -15.06 -2.82
C VAL A 133 17.31 -14.79 -3.38
N ASP A 134 17.43 -14.00 -4.45
CA ASP A 134 18.72 -13.65 -5.05
C ASP A 134 19.58 -12.77 -4.13
N VAL A 135 18.97 -11.85 -3.38
CA VAL A 135 19.68 -11.04 -2.38
C VAL A 135 20.16 -11.91 -1.22
N LEU A 136 19.33 -12.82 -0.70
CA LEU A 136 19.71 -13.73 0.39
C LEU A 136 20.81 -14.71 -0.04
N ILE A 137 20.77 -15.22 -1.28
CA ILE A 137 21.83 -16.06 -1.85
C ILE A 137 23.12 -15.26 -2.03
N ARG A 138 23.05 -14.01 -2.54
CA ARG A 138 24.23 -13.12 -2.65
C ARG A 138 24.84 -12.76 -1.29
N GLN A 139 24.07 -12.83 -0.22
CA GLN A 139 24.53 -12.66 1.16
C GLN A 139 25.02 -13.96 1.81
N GLY A 140 25.13 -15.05 1.05
CA GLY A 140 25.71 -16.32 1.50
C GLY A 140 24.74 -17.25 2.22
N ILE A 141 23.43 -16.98 2.18
CA ILE A 141 22.42 -17.90 2.70
C ILE A 141 22.18 -18.99 1.65
N ASP A 142 22.27 -20.26 2.07
CA ASP A 142 22.07 -21.39 1.17
C ASP A 142 20.65 -21.40 0.59
N PHE A 143 20.50 -21.96 -0.61
CA PHE A 143 19.25 -21.97 -1.36
C PHE A 143 18.07 -22.61 -0.59
N ASN A 144 18.31 -23.65 0.21
CA ASN A 144 17.25 -24.32 0.97
C ASN A 144 16.78 -23.45 2.16
N THR A 145 17.70 -22.68 2.75
CA THR A 145 17.39 -21.68 3.77
C THR A 145 16.75 -20.43 3.16
N ALA A 146 17.22 -19.95 2.02
CA ALA A 146 16.65 -18.84 1.27
C ALA A 146 15.21 -19.13 0.78
N GLN A 147 14.92 -20.39 0.42
CA GLN A 147 13.56 -20.82 0.09
C GLN A 147 12.58 -20.75 1.28
N ARG A 148 13.06 -20.93 2.52
CA ARG A 148 12.24 -20.74 3.73
C ARG A 148 11.91 -19.28 3.99
N PHE A 149 12.68 -18.36 3.41
CA PHE A 149 12.42 -16.91 3.40
C PHE A 149 11.59 -16.45 2.20
N THR A 150 10.89 -17.35 1.49
CA THR A 150 10.03 -17.00 0.36
C THR A 150 8.74 -16.33 0.83
N GLY A 151 8.89 -15.12 1.34
CA GLY A 151 7.75 -14.27 1.60
C GLY A 151 7.21 -13.67 0.30
N ILE A 152 5.93 -13.31 0.31
CA ILE A 152 5.30 -12.54 -0.76
C ILE A 152 4.98 -11.17 -0.18
N ASP A 153 5.40 -10.12 -0.86
CA ASP A 153 4.98 -8.77 -0.51
C ASP A 153 3.56 -8.53 -1.01
N ILE A 154 2.63 -8.46 -0.07
CA ILE A 154 1.24 -8.11 -0.31
C ILE A 154 1.01 -6.76 0.35
N HIS A 155 0.72 -5.73 -0.46
CA HIS A 155 0.46 -4.36 0.02
C HIS A 155 1.52 -3.79 0.97
N GLN A 156 2.81 -4.01 0.69
CA GLN A 156 3.97 -3.57 1.49
C GLN A 156 4.14 -4.33 2.81
N CYS A 157 3.54 -5.51 2.91
CA CYS A 157 3.73 -6.43 4.03
C CYS A 157 4.34 -7.72 3.51
N LEU A 158 5.36 -8.24 4.20
CA LEU A 158 5.92 -9.54 3.90
C LEU A 158 5.06 -10.65 4.53
N TRP A 159 4.44 -11.48 3.69
CA TRP A 159 3.64 -12.64 4.08
C TRP A 159 4.44 -13.92 3.89
N THR A 160 4.29 -14.88 4.79
CA THR A 160 4.97 -16.17 4.69
C THR A 160 4.19 -17.11 3.78
N VAL A 161 4.87 -17.73 2.81
CA VAL A 161 4.31 -18.82 2.01
C VAL A 161 4.42 -20.12 2.80
N LEU A 162 3.27 -20.74 3.08
CA LEU A 162 3.17 -22.02 3.78
C LEU A 162 3.18 -23.20 2.80
N GLU A 163 2.54 -23.05 1.65
CA GLU A 163 2.41 -24.09 0.62
C GLU A 163 2.35 -23.45 -0.77
N ARG A 164 3.01 -24.03 -1.77
CA ARG A 164 2.85 -23.63 -3.19
C ARG A 164 2.10 -24.74 -3.93
N ARG A 165 0.86 -24.47 -4.33
CA ARG A 165 0.01 -25.44 -5.04
C ARG A 165 0.21 -25.39 -6.54
N SER A 166 0.47 -24.21 -7.09
CA SER A 166 0.78 -24.02 -8.51
C SER A 166 1.56 -22.72 -8.73
N ALA A 167 1.87 -22.41 -9.99
CA ALA A 167 2.44 -21.11 -10.37
C ALA A 167 1.48 -19.92 -10.13
N THR A 168 0.19 -20.19 -9.93
CA THR A 168 -0.88 -19.19 -9.76
C THR A 168 -1.61 -19.34 -8.42
N CYS A 169 -1.20 -20.26 -7.54
CA CYS A 169 -1.88 -20.51 -6.29
C CYS A 169 -0.87 -20.85 -5.18
N CYS A 170 -0.94 -20.12 -4.07
CA CYS A 170 -0.13 -20.33 -2.88
C CYS A 170 -1.02 -20.25 -1.63
N ILE A 171 -0.65 -20.98 -0.58
CA ILE A 171 -1.20 -20.81 0.75
C ILE A 171 -0.25 -19.96 1.57
N VAL A 172 -0.77 -18.91 2.18
CA VAL A 172 0.03 -17.90 2.87
C VAL A 172 -0.53 -17.59 4.25
N SER A 173 0.31 -17.04 5.12
CA SER A 173 -0.09 -16.44 6.39
C SER A 173 0.77 -15.23 6.73
N PHE A 174 0.31 -14.42 7.67
CA PHE A 174 0.99 -13.19 8.07
C PHE A 174 1.55 -13.30 9.50
N ARG A 175 2.87 -13.35 9.64
CA ARG A 175 3.56 -13.34 10.94
C ARG A 175 2.97 -14.39 11.91
N LYS A 176 2.64 -13.96 13.14
CA LYS A 176 2.12 -14.80 14.23
C LYS A 176 0.66 -15.23 14.03
N TRP A 177 -0.04 -14.75 13.00
CA TRP A 177 -1.44 -15.13 12.74
C TRP A 177 -1.63 -16.62 12.45
N VAL A 178 -0.62 -17.29 11.88
CA VAL A 178 -0.64 -18.75 11.69
C VAL A 178 -0.79 -19.51 13.01
N ASN A 179 -0.23 -19.00 14.11
CA ASN A 179 -0.35 -19.62 15.44
C ASN A 179 -1.78 -19.54 16.00
N PHE A 180 -2.57 -18.60 15.45
CA PHE A 180 -3.99 -18.48 15.74
C PHE A 180 -4.84 -19.27 14.75
N GLY A 181 -4.27 -20.02 13.80
CA GLY A 181 -5.01 -20.80 12.80
C GLY A 181 -5.48 -20.02 11.59
N TYR A 182 -4.96 -18.80 11.38
CA TYR A 182 -5.29 -17.97 10.23
C TYR A 182 -4.40 -18.25 9.03
N VAL A 183 -5.04 -18.66 7.94
CA VAL A 183 -4.40 -19.05 6.69
C VAL A 183 -5.26 -18.60 5.52
N TRP A 184 -4.61 -18.14 4.44
CA TRP A 184 -5.26 -17.61 3.25
C TRP A 184 -4.77 -18.30 1.98
N SER A 185 -5.66 -18.40 0.99
CA SER A 185 -5.36 -18.79 -0.38
C SER A 185 -5.05 -17.53 -1.17
N LEU A 186 -3.88 -17.50 -1.77
CA LEU A 186 -3.43 -16.47 -2.70
C LEU A 186 -3.53 -17.01 -4.11
N GLU A 187 -4.40 -16.43 -4.93
CA GLU A 187 -4.74 -16.94 -6.26
C GLU A 187 -4.59 -15.88 -7.34
N ARG A 188 -4.00 -16.27 -8.48
CA ARG A 188 -3.91 -15.45 -9.67
C ARG A 188 -4.98 -15.86 -10.67
N HIS A 189 -5.81 -14.92 -11.06
CA HIS A 189 -6.90 -15.14 -12.00
C HIS A 189 -6.84 -14.12 -13.14
N ALA A 190 -7.48 -14.46 -14.26
CA ALA A 190 -7.61 -13.56 -15.40
C ALA A 190 -8.91 -12.76 -15.29
N VAL A 191 -8.82 -11.45 -15.50
CA VAL A 191 -9.96 -10.53 -15.58
C VAL A 191 -9.86 -9.70 -16.85
N GLU A 192 -10.96 -9.11 -17.28
CA GLU A 192 -10.94 -8.18 -18.40
C GLU A 192 -10.15 -6.93 -18.00
N ALA A 193 -9.23 -6.48 -18.85
CA ALA A 193 -8.27 -5.42 -18.50
C ALA A 193 -8.96 -4.09 -18.11
N TYR A 194 -10.15 -3.84 -18.64
CA TYR A 194 -10.94 -2.64 -18.34
C TYR A 194 -11.71 -2.70 -17.02
N THR A 195 -11.83 -3.89 -16.41
CA THR A 195 -12.38 -4.10 -15.06
C THR A 195 -11.27 -4.27 -14.02
N SER A 196 -10.03 -4.49 -14.47
CA SER A 196 -8.87 -4.63 -13.60
C SER A 196 -8.63 -3.37 -12.76
N ARG A 197 -8.21 -3.56 -11.51
CA ARG A 197 -7.73 -2.51 -10.62
C ARG A 197 -6.43 -1.88 -11.11
N SER A 198 -5.61 -2.65 -11.83
CA SER A 198 -4.40 -2.19 -12.49
C SER A 198 -4.64 -1.58 -13.88
N HIS A 199 -5.88 -1.18 -14.20
CA HIS A 199 -6.27 -0.71 -15.53
C HIS A 199 -5.28 0.23 -16.22
N ILE A 200 -5.13 0.02 -17.53
CA ILE A 200 -4.31 0.86 -18.39
C ILE A 200 -4.99 2.22 -18.54
N THR A 201 -4.35 3.26 -18.00
CA THR A 201 -4.83 4.64 -18.18
C THR A 201 -4.59 5.10 -19.62
N ALA A 202 -5.69 5.44 -20.31
CA ALA A 202 -5.64 6.11 -21.59
C ALA A 202 -5.26 7.59 -21.38
N ILE A 203 -4.08 8.01 -21.84
CA ILE A 203 -3.62 9.39 -21.67
C ILE A 203 -4.13 10.24 -22.84
N ASN A 204 -5.07 11.15 -22.54
CA ASN A 204 -5.50 12.41 -23.20
C ASN A 204 -5.59 12.58 -24.74
N ASN A 205 -5.15 11.65 -25.58
CA ASN A 205 -5.31 11.74 -27.04
C ASN A 205 -6.34 10.77 -27.60
N SER A 206 -6.80 9.78 -26.83
CA SER A 206 -7.94 8.96 -27.21
C SER A 206 -9.22 9.56 -26.64
N ARG A 207 -9.68 10.70 -27.18
CA ARG A 207 -11.03 11.23 -26.87
C ARG A 207 -12.15 10.19 -27.11
N PHE A 208 -11.81 9.09 -27.79
CA PHE A 208 -12.70 8.00 -28.19
C PHE A 208 -12.53 6.72 -27.34
N ILE A 209 -11.47 6.58 -26.52
CA ILE A 209 -11.24 5.38 -25.70
C ILE A 209 -11.40 5.77 -24.24
N GLY A 210 -12.58 5.50 -23.68
CA GLY A 210 -12.83 5.65 -22.25
C GLY A 210 -12.19 4.53 -21.42
N LYS A 211 -12.07 3.33 -21.98
CA LYS A 211 -11.40 2.17 -21.36
C LYS A 211 -10.75 1.30 -22.43
N VAL A 212 -9.56 0.77 -22.15
CA VAL A 212 -8.84 -0.16 -23.02
C VAL A 212 -9.44 -1.56 -22.87
N LYS A 213 -10.16 -2.04 -23.89
CA LYS A 213 -10.83 -3.35 -23.86
C LYS A 213 -10.15 -4.38 -24.74
N THR A 214 -9.57 -3.94 -25.86
CA THR A 214 -9.01 -4.81 -26.89
C THR A 214 -7.53 -4.50 -27.13
N ILE A 215 -6.86 -5.35 -27.90
CA ILE A 215 -5.49 -5.09 -28.35
C ILE A 215 -5.39 -3.84 -29.25
N ASP A 216 -6.42 -3.54 -30.03
CA ASP A 216 -6.43 -2.37 -30.90
C ASP A 216 -6.61 -1.08 -30.10
N ASP A 217 -7.41 -1.11 -29.02
CA ASP A 217 -7.46 0.01 -28.07
C ASP A 217 -6.08 0.26 -27.45
N LEU A 218 -5.36 -0.81 -27.09
CA LEU A 218 -4.03 -0.72 -26.51
C LEU A 218 -3.01 -0.13 -27.49
N ARG A 219 -3.06 -0.56 -28.76
CA ARG A 219 -2.24 0.02 -29.84
C ARG A 219 -2.48 1.51 -30.00
N LEU A 220 -3.73 1.94 -29.99
CA LEU A 220 -4.09 3.37 -30.09
C LEU A 220 -3.58 4.16 -28.88
N VAL A 221 -3.66 3.60 -27.67
CA VAL A 221 -3.11 4.23 -26.46
C VAL A 221 -1.59 4.36 -26.54
N GLU A 222 -0.88 3.31 -26.95
CA GLU A 222 0.58 3.34 -27.07
C GLU A 222 1.06 4.26 -28.19
N LEU A 223 0.35 4.29 -29.32
CA LEU A 223 0.61 5.25 -30.39
C LEU A 223 0.48 6.69 -29.86
N GLY A 224 -0.62 7.02 -29.18
CA GLY A 224 -0.81 8.34 -28.58
C GLY A 224 0.26 8.70 -27.52
N ARG A 225 0.75 7.72 -26.75
CA ARG A 225 1.86 7.91 -25.81
C ARG A 225 3.17 8.25 -26.53
N VAL A 226 3.47 7.55 -27.63
CA VAL A 226 4.66 7.84 -28.46
C VAL A 226 4.54 9.21 -29.11
N GLU A 227 3.41 9.52 -29.75
CA GLU A 227 3.16 10.83 -30.37
C GLU A 227 3.29 11.98 -29.38
N LYS A 228 2.79 11.81 -28.15
CA LYS A 228 2.96 12.83 -27.10
C LYS A 228 4.43 13.06 -26.75
N LYS A 229 5.23 11.99 -26.62
CA LYS A 229 6.68 12.12 -26.41
C LYS A 229 7.37 12.82 -27.59
N LEU A 230 6.90 12.58 -28.82
CA LEU A 230 7.43 13.26 -30.00
C LEU A 230 7.08 14.74 -30.05
N ASN A 231 5.89 15.13 -29.61
CA ASN A 231 5.55 16.55 -29.47
C ASN A 231 6.54 17.25 -28.54
N CYS A 232 6.92 16.61 -27.41
CA CYS A 232 7.97 17.13 -26.53
C CYS A 232 9.32 17.27 -27.24
N LEU A 233 9.69 16.30 -28.08
CA LEU A 233 10.93 16.35 -28.88
C LEU A 233 10.88 17.44 -29.96
N MET A 234 9.74 17.66 -30.63
CA MET A 234 9.58 18.74 -31.60
C MET A 234 9.72 20.11 -30.94
N TRP A 235 9.18 20.29 -29.74
CA TRP A 235 9.33 21.54 -28.99
C TRP A 235 10.77 21.79 -28.54
N ALA A 236 11.47 20.74 -28.12
CA ALA A 236 12.89 20.79 -27.79
C ALA A 236 13.74 21.18 -29.03
N ARG A 237 13.43 20.65 -30.21
CA ARG A 237 14.09 20.99 -31.48
C ARG A 237 13.87 22.45 -31.85
N ASP A 238 12.65 22.97 -31.69
CA ASP A 238 12.28 24.32 -32.09
C ASP A 238 12.76 25.40 -31.08
N GLY A 239 13.58 25.01 -30.09
CA GLY A 239 14.17 25.93 -29.11
C GLY A 239 13.14 26.59 -28.19
N VAL A 240 11.96 26.00 -28.04
CA VAL A 240 10.91 26.53 -27.18
C VAL A 240 11.36 26.39 -25.74
N GLU A 241 11.76 27.50 -25.12
CA GLU A 241 12.10 27.53 -23.70
C GLU A 241 10.92 27.03 -22.87
N ALA A 242 11.20 26.27 -21.80
CA ALA A 242 10.18 25.69 -20.94
C ALA A 242 9.18 26.74 -20.40
N GLN A 243 9.61 28.00 -20.26
CA GLN A 243 8.75 29.13 -19.89
C GLN A 243 7.60 29.37 -20.89
N THR A 244 7.85 29.25 -22.19
CA THR A 244 6.82 29.40 -23.23
C THR A 244 5.77 28.27 -23.16
N PHE A 245 6.15 27.10 -22.61
CA PHE A 245 5.24 25.98 -22.37
C PHE A 245 4.34 26.23 -21.16
N ILE A 246 4.90 26.73 -20.05
CA ILE A 246 4.17 27.12 -18.84
C ILE A 246 3.09 28.16 -19.19
N ASP A 247 3.48 29.14 -20.01
CA ASP A 247 2.60 30.23 -20.45
C ASP A 247 1.48 29.75 -21.38
N LYS A 248 1.76 28.80 -22.30
CA LYS A 248 0.76 28.22 -23.22
C LYS A 248 -0.19 27.22 -22.57
N GLN A 249 0.25 26.46 -21.56
CA GLN A 249 -0.61 25.53 -20.83
C GLN A 249 -1.48 26.19 -19.77
N ARG A 250 -1.27 27.50 -19.47
CA ARG A 250 -1.84 28.15 -18.28
C ARG A 250 -1.60 27.29 -17.03
N ALA A 251 -0.37 26.80 -16.85
CA ALA A 251 -0.03 25.94 -15.72
C ALA A 251 -0.31 26.69 -14.40
N ILE A 252 -1.32 26.25 -13.64
CA ILE A 252 -1.81 26.93 -12.43
C ILE A 252 -1.04 26.48 -11.17
N SER A 253 -0.17 25.45 -11.29
CA SER A 253 0.50 24.84 -10.13
C SER A 253 1.96 24.48 -10.39
N ILE A 254 2.78 24.50 -9.33
CA ILE A 254 4.19 24.07 -9.31
C ILE A 254 4.37 22.64 -9.87
N LEU A 255 3.42 21.74 -9.64
CA LEU A 255 3.46 20.38 -10.19
C LEU A 255 3.35 20.35 -11.72
N SER A 256 2.58 21.27 -12.29
CA SER A 256 2.42 21.40 -13.75
C SER A 256 3.72 21.89 -14.40
N GLU A 257 4.39 22.84 -13.74
CA GLU A 257 5.71 23.33 -14.15
C GLU A 257 6.81 22.25 -14.04
N LEU A 258 6.85 21.49 -12.94
CA LEU A 258 7.81 20.38 -12.82
C LEU A 258 7.60 19.31 -13.89
N SER A 259 6.33 18.99 -14.19
CA SER A 259 5.97 18.05 -15.27
C SER A 259 6.36 18.57 -16.65
N ALA A 260 6.15 19.87 -16.91
CA ALA A 260 6.60 20.55 -18.12
C ALA A 260 8.11 20.46 -18.32
N ASN A 261 8.86 20.84 -17.29
CA ASN A 261 10.33 20.84 -17.29
C ASN A 261 10.89 19.43 -17.51
N ALA A 262 10.31 18.42 -16.86
CA ALA A 262 10.69 17.03 -17.07
C ALA A 262 10.43 16.57 -18.52
N GLN A 263 9.30 16.97 -19.12
CA GLN A 263 8.97 16.63 -20.50
C GLN A 263 9.92 17.27 -21.51
N VAL A 264 10.28 18.55 -21.33
CA VAL A 264 11.25 19.24 -22.19
C VAL A 264 12.63 18.60 -22.09
N ARG A 265 13.09 18.29 -20.87
CA ARG A 265 14.38 17.63 -20.65
C ARG A 265 14.44 16.26 -21.34
N ALA A 266 13.40 15.44 -21.17
CA ALA A 266 13.31 14.15 -21.84
C ALA A 266 13.32 14.27 -23.37
N GLY A 267 12.69 15.32 -23.93
CA GLY A 267 12.73 15.62 -25.36
C GLY A 267 14.13 15.98 -25.86
N LEU A 268 14.88 16.79 -25.10
CA LEU A 268 16.26 17.18 -25.41
C LEU A 268 17.23 15.99 -25.34
N GLU A 269 17.11 15.17 -24.29
CA GLU A 269 17.89 13.93 -24.13
C GLU A 269 17.68 12.99 -25.31
N LEU A 270 16.42 12.72 -25.68
CA LEU A 270 16.10 11.88 -26.83
C LEU A 270 16.62 12.46 -28.16
N ALA A 271 16.52 13.78 -28.35
CA ALA A 271 17.07 14.44 -29.56
C ALA A 271 18.59 14.29 -29.64
N PHE A 272 19.28 14.43 -28.51
CA PHE A 272 20.73 14.25 -28.40
C PHE A 272 21.14 12.80 -28.71
N GLU A 273 20.47 11.82 -28.08
CA GLU A 273 20.71 10.39 -28.32
C GLU A 273 20.53 10.02 -29.80
N ARG A 274 19.46 10.50 -30.44
CA ARG A 274 19.20 10.23 -31.86
C ARG A 274 20.28 10.83 -32.75
N LYS A 275 20.69 12.07 -32.49
CA LYS A 275 21.78 12.72 -33.24
C LYS A 275 23.10 11.97 -33.08
N HIS A 276 23.41 11.48 -31.88
CA HIS A 276 24.60 10.67 -31.61
C HIS A 276 24.55 9.31 -32.31
N ALA A 277 23.36 8.72 -32.44
CA ALA A 277 23.13 7.48 -33.19
C ALA A 277 23.10 7.67 -34.72
N GLY A 278 23.32 8.88 -35.24
CA GLY A 278 23.23 9.18 -36.68
C GLY A 278 21.81 9.14 -37.25
N LEU A 279 20.79 9.19 -36.39
CA LEU A 279 19.38 9.15 -36.77
C LEU A 279 18.82 10.57 -36.95
N SER A 280 17.77 10.68 -37.78
CA SER A 280 16.99 11.92 -37.86
C SER A 280 16.42 12.27 -36.48
N VAL A 281 16.54 13.54 -36.07
CA VAL A 281 15.98 14.04 -34.80
C VAL A 281 14.47 13.75 -34.73
N THR A 282 13.73 14.03 -35.80
CA THR A 282 12.32 13.67 -35.92
C THR A 282 12.17 12.24 -36.45
N PRO A 283 11.54 11.33 -35.71
CA PRO A 283 11.34 9.96 -36.19
C PRO A 283 10.42 9.88 -37.40
N SER A 284 10.63 8.88 -38.25
CA SER A 284 9.72 8.56 -39.34
C SER A 284 8.41 7.96 -38.81
N ARG A 285 7.36 7.95 -39.65
CA ARG A 285 6.09 7.30 -39.29
C ARG A 285 6.28 5.81 -38.97
N ASP A 286 7.13 5.11 -39.71
CA ASP A 286 7.40 3.69 -39.47
C ASP A 286 8.14 3.47 -38.15
N GLU A 287 9.09 4.34 -37.79
CA GLU A 287 9.74 4.31 -36.48
C GLU A 287 8.73 4.50 -35.34
N VAL A 288 7.77 5.41 -35.51
CA VAL A 288 6.70 5.64 -34.52
C VAL A 288 5.85 4.39 -34.31
N LEU A 289 5.42 3.73 -35.38
CA LEU A 289 4.64 2.50 -35.29
C LEU A 289 5.43 1.39 -34.60
N VAL A 290 6.71 1.23 -34.92
CA VAL A 290 7.60 0.26 -34.26
C VAL A 290 7.75 0.55 -32.76
N LEU A 291 7.89 1.83 -32.38
CA LEU A 291 7.96 2.22 -30.97
C LEU A 291 6.65 1.95 -30.22
N ALA A 292 5.51 2.20 -30.85
CA ALA A 292 4.20 1.91 -30.27
C ALA A 292 4.01 0.40 -30.06
N GLU A 293 4.34 -0.43 -31.06
CA GLU A 293 4.27 -1.89 -30.95
C GLU A 293 5.23 -2.46 -29.90
N ARG A 294 6.39 -1.84 -29.69
CA ARG A 294 7.27 -2.17 -28.55
C ARG A 294 6.61 -1.87 -27.21
N GLY A 295 5.88 -0.76 -27.11
CA GLY A 295 5.07 -0.40 -25.94
C GLY A 295 3.99 -1.43 -25.65
N VAL A 296 3.23 -1.83 -26.68
CA VAL A 296 2.22 -2.90 -26.60
C VAL A 296 2.85 -4.20 -26.11
N SER A 297 3.95 -4.62 -26.74
CA SER A 297 4.68 -5.83 -26.38
C SER A 297 5.19 -5.82 -24.94
N LYS A 298 5.62 -4.65 -24.44
CA LYS A 298 6.05 -4.49 -23.05
C LYS A 298 4.89 -4.69 -22.09
N ILE A 299 3.73 -4.12 -22.38
CA ILE A 299 2.52 -4.25 -21.54
C ILE A 299 2.04 -5.71 -21.51
N LEU A 300 2.01 -6.40 -22.66
CA LEU A 300 1.65 -7.82 -22.71
C LEU A 300 2.65 -8.71 -21.93
N LYS A 301 3.92 -8.33 -21.86
CA LYS A 301 4.89 -9.04 -21.00
C LYS A 301 4.70 -8.75 -19.50
N ASP A 302 3.95 -7.71 -19.16
CA ASP A 302 3.80 -7.22 -17.80
C ASP A 302 2.43 -7.55 -17.19
N GLY A 303 1.95 -8.78 -17.44
CA GLY A 303 0.73 -9.30 -16.81
C GLY A 303 -0.55 -9.12 -17.61
N TYR A 304 -0.46 -8.69 -18.87
CA TYR A 304 -1.61 -8.60 -19.78
C TYR A 304 -1.51 -9.64 -20.89
N PHE A 305 -2.65 -10.06 -21.45
CA PHE A 305 -2.66 -10.96 -22.61
C PHE A 305 -3.93 -10.76 -23.43
N VAL A 306 -3.93 -11.28 -24.65
CA VAL A 306 -5.12 -11.24 -25.52
C VAL A 306 -5.81 -12.59 -25.44
N ARG A 307 -7.11 -12.57 -25.15
CA ARG A 307 -7.97 -13.75 -25.21
C ARG A 307 -8.24 -14.11 -26.68
N GLU A 308 -7.91 -15.33 -27.07
CA GLU A 308 -7.90 -15.73 -28.49
C GLU A 308 -9.32 -15.76 -29.10
N GLU A 309 -10.33 -16.09 -28.30
CA GLU A 309 -11.69 -16.31 -28.78
C GLU A 309 -12.36 -15.02 -29.30
N ASP A 310 -12.06 -13.87 -28.69
CA ASP A 310 -12.75 -12.61 -28.96
C ASP A 310 -11.83 -11.39 -29.05
N GLY A 311 -10.51 -11.58 -28.93
CA GLY A 311 -9.53 -10.50 -29.01
C GLY A 311 -9.54 -9.54 -27.82
N MET A 312 -10.22 -9.89 -26.72
CA MET A 312 -10.28 -9.06 -25.53
C MET A 312 -8.94 -9.02 -24.81
N LEU A 313 -8.56 -7.83 -24.35
CA LEU A 313 -7.41 -7.63 -23.51
C LEU A 313 -7.75 -8.06 -22.08
N MET A 314 -6.98 -9.00 -21.57
CA MET A 314 -7.08 -9.56 -20.23
C MET A 314 -5.90 -9.11 -19.38
N ALA A 315 -6.10 -9.04 -18.07
CA ALA A 315 -5.07 -8.79 -17.07
C ALA A 315 -5.04 -9.93 -16.06
N TYR A 316 -3.86 -10.26 -15.56
CA TYR A 316 -3.72 -11.14 -14.41
C TYR A 316 -3.80 -10.33 -13.11
N GLU A 317 -4.72 -10.72 -12.23
CA GLU A 317 -4.86 -10.15 -10.90
C GLU A 317 -4.66 -11.21 -9.82
N TRP A 318 -4.21 -10.75 -8.67
CA TRP A 318 -4.08 -11.58 -7.48
C TRP A 318 -5.22 -11.28 -6.51
N SER A 319 -5.76 -12.32 -5.91
CA SER A 319 -6.73 -12.24 -4.82
C SER A 319 -6.33 -13.09 -3.64
N LEU A 320 -6.75 -12.66 -2.45
CA LEU A 320 -6.53 -13.31 -1.19
C LEU A 320 -7.87 -13.71 -0.57
N SER A 321 -8.06 -14.98 -0.27
CA SER A 321 -9.29 -15.52 0.34
C SER A 321 -8.95 -16.30 1.61
N ALA A 322 -9.78 -16.23 2.63
CA ALA A 322 -9.57 -17.02 3.84
C ALA A 322 -9.73 -18.52 3.52
N VAL A 323 -8.79 -19.33 4.00
CA VAL A 323 -8.88 -20.80 3.94
C VAL A 323 -9.30 -21.34 5.31
N SER A 324 -8.68 -20.81 6.36
CA SER A 324 -9.06 -21.07 7.73
C SER A 324 -8.96 -19.80 8.55
N LYS A 325 -9.92 -19.63 9.47
CA LYS A 325 -9.88 -18.59 10.49
C LYS A 325 -9.72 -19.24 11.86
N GLY A 326 -8.87 -18.62 12.67
CA GLY A 326 -8.76 -18.94 14.08
C GLY A 326 -10.02 -18.63 14.87
N ASP A 327 -10.20 -19.29 16.01
CA ASP A 327 -11.18 -18.85 16.99
C ASP A 327 -10.59 -17.72 17.86
N LEU A 328 -10.90 -16.47 17.51
CA LEU A 328 -10.50 -15.31 18.31
C LEU A 328 -11.05 -15.33 19.74
N LYS A 329 -12.21 -15.96 19.98
CA LYS A 329 -12.84 -16.01 21.31
C LYS A 329 -12.07 -16.89 22.29
N SER A 330 -11.33 -17.87 21.80
CA SER A 330 -10.49 -18.74 22.61
C SER A 330 -9.25 -18.03 23.18
N VAL A 331 -8.81 -16.94 22.53
CA VAL A 331 -7.60 -16.18 22.85
C VAL A 331 -7.90 -15.10 23.89
N PHE A 332 -9.07 -14.47 23.79
CA PHE A 332 -9.58 -13.53 24.79
C PHE A 332 -10.45 -14.26 25.82
N LYS A 333 -9.84 -15.13 26.63
CA LYS A 333 -10.38 -15.31 27.98
C LYS A 333 -9.91 -14.10 28.78
N PRO A 334 -10.77 -13.11 29.09
CA PRO A 334 -10.39 -12.13 30.09
C PRO A 334 -9.98 -12.94 31.32
N ALA A 335 -8.87 -12.56 31.95
CA ALA A 335 -8.55 -13.07 33.27
C ALA A 335 -9.73 -12.68 34.17
N THR A 336 -10.71 -13.58 34.31
CA THR A 336 -11.81 -13.40 35.24
C THR A 336 -11.14 -13.29 36.59
N GLU A 337 -11.20 -12.09 37.15
CA GLU A 337 -10.83 -11.81 38.53
C GLU A 337 -11.39 -12.94 39.38
N LYS A 338 -10.50 -13.69 40.02
CA LYS A 338 -10.86 -14.35 41.27
C LYS A 338 -11.20 -13.22 42.22
N VAL A 339 -12.46 -12.78 42.20
CA VAL A 339 -13.05 -12.06 43.31
C VAL A 339 -13.04 -13.08 44.46
N CYS A 340 -12.03 -12.96 45.32
CA CYS A 340 -12.03 -13.63 46.60
C CYS A 340 -13.29 -13.19 47.33
N GLY A 341 -14.17 -14.15 47.61
CA GLY A 341 -15.20 -14.01 48.64
C GLY A 341 -14.60 -14.09 50.03
#